data_AF-A0A961LB24-F1
#
_entry.id   AF-A0A961LB24-F1
#
_cell.length_a   1.000
_cell.length_b   1.000
_cell.length_c   1.000
_cell.angle_alpha   90.00
_cell.angle_beta   90.00
_cell.angle_gamma   90.00
#
_symmetry.space_group_name_H-M   'P 1'
#
loop_
_entity.id
_entity.type
_entity.pdbx_description
1 polymer ?
#
loop_
_entity_poly.entity_id
_entity_poly.type
_entity_poly.pdbx_seq_one_letter_code
_entity_poly.pdbx_strand_id
1 'polypeptide(L)'
;MPLPRTALDRYLRLEATGFWREAPGAQPREVIVSFGRTTLLLSDLEERPLAHWALAGTQAIEQRDGATIFATGPETGETLAIRDRDMIEAIAAVSRAAERARPRAAPPPPRPVLGPLLALAAL
;
A
#
# COMPACT_ATOMS: atom_id res chain seq x y z
N MET A 1 18.70 29.60 -18.15
CA MET A 1 17.66 29.47 -17.10
C MET A 1 16.64 28.47 -17.63
N PRO A 2 16.53 27.25 -17.08
CA PRO A 2 15.58 26.28 -17.61
C PRO A 2 14.16 26.70 -17.23
N LEU A 3 13.22 26.61 -18.18
CA LEU A 3 11.81 26.91 -17.95
C LEU A 3 11.22 26.01 -16.86
N PRO A 4 10.27 26.49 -16.03
CA PRO A 4 9.59 25.63 -15.06
C PRO A 4 8.93 24.48 -15.81
N ARG A 5 9.20 23.23 -15.35
CA ARG A 5 8.48 22.02 -15.79
C ARG A 5 6.99 22.33 -15.72
N THR A 6 6.39 22.32 -16.90
CA THR A 6 5.23 23.12 -17.24
C THR A 6 4.01 22.74 -16.41
N ALA A 7 3.05 23.67 -16.31
CA ALA A 7 1.76 23.46 -15.66
C ALA A 7 1.01 22.18 -16.12
N LEU A 8 1.34 21.62 -17.29
CA LEU A 8 0.82 20.35 -17.81
C LEU A 8 1.17 19.13 -16.95
N ASP A 9 2.35 19.10 -16.31
CA ASP A 9 2.75 18.04 -15.36
C ASP A 9 1.87 18.06 -14.09
N ARG A 10 1.20 19.18 -13.79
CA ARG A 10 0.28 19.28 -12.65
C ARG A 10 -1.09 18.66 -12.94
N TYR A 11 -1.43 18.42 -14.21
CA TYR A 11 -2.74 17.94 -14.63
C TYR A 11 -2.70 16.51 -15.18
N LEU A 12 -1.53 15.93 -15.43
CA LEU A 12 -1.43 14.50 -15.73
C LEU A 12 -1.53 13.69 -14.45
N ARG A 13 -2.75 13.24 -14.13
CA ARG A 13 -2.98 12.18 -13.17
C ARG A 13 -2.60 10.86 -13.83
N LEU A 14 -1.74 10.08 -13.19
CA LEU A 14 -1.43 8.74 -13.65
C LEU A 14 -2.65 7.84 -13.40
N GLU A 15 -3.25 7.36 -14.48
CA GLU A 15 -4.40 6.46 -14.45
C GLU A 15 -4.14 5.26 -15.35
N ALA A 16 -4.69 4.11 -14.96
CA ALA A 16 -4.61 2.88 -15.73
C ALA A 16 -5.87 2.04 -15.51
N THR A 17 -6.18 1.15 -16.44
CA THR A 17 -7.21 0.13 -16.20
C THR A 17 -6.63 -1.04 -15.38
N GLY A 18 -7.50 -1.68 -14.62
CA GLY A 18 -7.17 -2.87 -13.86
C GLY A 18 -8.39 -3.75 -13.61
N PHE A 19 -8.15 -4.93 -13.06
CA PHE A 19 -9.21 -5.83 -12.59
C PHE A 19 -9.15 -5.92 -11.07
N TRP A 20 -10.17 -5.37 -10.41
CA TRP A 20 -10.31 -5.41 -8.96
C TRP A 20 -11.28 -6.51 -8.54
N ARG A 21 -10.93 -7.22 -7.48
CA ARG A 21 -11.77 -8.22 -6.84
C ARG A 21 -11.84 -7.89 -5.35
N GLU A 22 -13.06 -7.63 -4.90
CA GLU A 22 -13.37 -7.15 -3.55
C GLU A 22 -13.18 -8.22 -2.46
N ALA A 23 -13.33 -9.50 -2.81
CA ALA A 23 -13.15 -10.60 -1.86
C ALA A 23 -12.76 -11.89 -2.59
N PRO A 24 -12.22 -12.90 -1.89
CA PRO A 24 -11.99 -14.22 -2.46
C PRO A 24 -13.30 -14.78 -3.05
N GLY A 25 -13.28 -15.15 -4.33
CA GLY A 25 -14.46 -15.65 -5.04
C GLY A 25 -15.40 -14.58 -5.61
N ALA A 26 -15.21 -13.29 -5.31
CA ALA A 26 -15.94 -12.24 -5.99
C ALA A 26 -15.52 -12.15 -7.47
N GLN A 27 -16.46 -11.78 -8.33
CA GLN A 27 -16.17 -11.57 -9.75
C GLN A 27 -15.20 -10.38 -9.90
N PRO A 28 -14.12 -10.53 -10.69
CA PRO A 28 -13.27 -9.40 -11.04
C PRO A 28 -14.08 -8.34 -11.79
N ARG A 29 -13.99 -7.10 -11.34
CA ARG A 29 -14.58 -5.92 -11.97
C ARG A 29 -13.47 -5.13 -12.65
N GLU A 30 -13.71 -4.72 -13.90
CA GLU A 30 -12.82 -3.75 -14.54
C GLU A 30 -12.97 -2.39 -13.84
N VAL A 31 -11.84 -1.76 -13.53
CA VAL A 31 -11.78 -0.49 -12.81
C VAL A 31 -10.80 0.46 -13.45
N ILE A 32 -11.06 1.76 -13.29
CA ILE A 32 -10.06 2.81 -13.47
C ILE A 32 -9.31 2.93 -12.15
N VAL A 33 -7.99 2.74 -12.22
CA VAL A 33 -7.06 2.92 -11.11
C VAL A 33 -6.42 4.28 -11.27
N SER A 34 -6.70 5.18 -10.35
CA SER A 34 -6.09 6.50 -10.35
C SER A 34 -5.08 6.66 -9.23
N PHE A 35 -3.87 7.04 -9.58
CA PHE A 35 -2.77 7.21 -8.65
C PHE A 35 -2.85 8.59 -7.97
N GLY A 36 -3.12 8.59 -6.67
CA GLY A 36 -3.12 9.77 -5.82
C GLY A 36 -1.79 9.98 -5.10
N ARG A 37 -1.77 10.95 -4.18
CA ARG A 37 -0.58 11.27 -3.38
C ARG A 37 -0.21 10.18 -2.36
N THR A 38 -1.23 9.55 -1.76
CA THR A 38 -1.08 8.53 -0.71
C THR A 38 -1.98 7.33 -0.91
N THR A 39 -2.86 7.39 -1.91
CA THR A 39 -3.91 6.41 -2.15
C THR A 39 -4.00 6.06 -3.62
N LEU A 40 -4.44 4.84 -3.91
CA LEU A 40 -5.06 4.49 -5.18
C LEU A 40 -6.57 4.68 -5.02
N LEU A 41 -7.18 5.38 -5.95
CA LEU A 41 -8.63 5.40 -6.11
C LEU A 41 -8.99 4.35 -7.17
N LEU A 42 -9.94 3.48 -6.84
CA LEU A 42 -10.50 2.52 -7.77
C LEU A 42 -11.93 2.98 -8.07
N SER A 43 -12.25 3.26 -9.33
CA SER A 43 -13.60 3.59 -9.77
C SER A 43 -14.08 2.64 -10.87
N ASP A 44 -15.39 2.56 -11.07
CA ASP A 44 -15.94 1.92 -12.26
C ASP A 44 -15.63 2.75 -13.53
N LEU A 45 -16.08 2.27 -14.69
CA LEU A 45 -15.90 2.94 -15.98
C LEU A 45 -16.75 4.22 -16.12
N GLU A 46 -17.72 4.45 -15.23
CA GLU A 46 -18.51 5.67 -15.13
C GLU A 46 -17.92 6.64 -14.07
N GLU A 47 -16.67 6.42 -13.67
CA GLU A 47 -15.92 7.20 -12.67
C GLU A 47 -16.56 7.21 -11.27
N ARG A 48 -17.43 6.25 -10.94
CA ARG A 48 -17.99 6.13 -9.59
C ARG A 48 -16.98 5.44 -8.68
N PRO A 49 -16.63 6.03 -7.52
CA PRO A 49 -15.63 5.47 -6.62
C PRO A 49 -16.14 4.15 -6.00
N LEU A 50 -15.31 3.11 -6.09
CA LEU A 50 -15.57 1.78 -5.53
C LEU A 50 -14.75 1.51 -4.28
N ALA A 51 -13.45 1.83 -4.31
CA ALA A 51 -12.54 1.56 -3.21
C ALA A 51 -11.38 2.57 -3.14
N HIS A 52 -10.79 2.68 -1.96
CA HIS A 52 -9.57 3.46 -1.73
C HIS A 52 -8.52 2.56 -1.08
N TRP A 53 -7.36 2.43 -1.72
CA TRP A 53 -6.25 1.65 -1.19
C TRP A 53 -5.13 2.56 -0.73
N ALA A 54 -4.58 2.32 0.46
CA ALA A 54 -3.39 3.01 0.90
C ALA A 54 -2.16 2.50 0.12
N LEU A 55 -1.42 3.40 -0.53
CA LEU A 55 -0.20 3.03 -1.26
C LEU A 55 0.83 2.35 -0.34
N ALA A 56 0.98 2.86 0.88
CA ALA A 56 1.90 2.31 1.88
C ALA A 56 1.56 0.87 2.34
N GLY A 57 0.33 0.41 2.11
CA GLY A 57 -0.12 -0.95 2.43
C GLY A 57 -0.33 -1.84 1.21
N THR A 58 -0.08 -1.32 0.00
CA THR A 58 -0.30 -2.05 -1.25
C THR A 58 0.95 -2.85 -1.60
N GLN A 59 0.83 -4.16 -1.72
CA GLN A 59 1.97 -5.06 -1.97
C GLN A 59 1.69 -5.96 -3.16
N ALA A 60 2.69 -6.16 -4.02
CA ALA A 60 2.62 -7.13 -5.11
C ALA A 60 2.72 -8.55 -4.51
N ILE A 61 1.77 -9.42 -4.84
CA ILE A 61 1.69 -10.78 -4.31
C ILE A 61 1.92 -11.85 -5.37
N GLU A 62 1.63 -11.56 -6.64
CA GLU A 62 1.80 -12.50 -7.76
C GLU A 62 2.01 -11.71 -9.06
N GLN A 63 2.70 -12.31 -10.02
CA GLN A 63 2.67 -11.88 -11.42
C GLN A 63 2.07 -13.01 -12.26
N ARG A 64 1.06 -12.69 -13.07
CA ARG A 64 0.33 -13.67 -13.88
C ARG A 64 -0.07 -13.06 -15.21
N ASP A 65 0.22 -13.78 -16.29
CA ASP A 65 -0.15 -13.43 -17.67
C ASP A 65 0.27 -12.03 -18.11
N GLY A 66 1.33 -11.44 -17.53
CA GLY A 66 1.76 -10.06 -17.81
C GLY A 66 1.04 -8.98 -17.00
N ALA A 67 0.20 -9.36 -16.04
CA ALA A 67 -0.33 -8.47 -15.01
C ALA A 67 0.43 -8.67 -13.68
N THR A 68 0.58 -7.59 -12.91
CA THR A 68 0.99 -7.64 -11.50
C THR A 68 -0.25 -7.60 -10.63
N ILE A 69 -0.37 -8.55 -9.70
CA ILE A 69 -1.48 -8.62 -8.75
C ILE A 69 -1.03 -8.02 -7.42
N PHE A 70 -1.75 -6.99 -6.98
CA PHE A 70 -1.55 -6.31 -5.71
C PHE A 70 -2.63 -6.71 -4.69
N ALA A 71 -2.30 -6.60 -3.40
CA ALA A 71 -3.24 -6.75 -2.29
C ALA A 71 -3.00 -5.68 -1.22
N THR A 72 -4.04 -5.35 -0.45
CA THR A 72 -3.96 -4.49 0.74
C THR A 72 -3.90 -5.35 2.01
N GLY A 73 -2.75 -5.97 2.25
CA GLY A 73 -2.49 -6.83 3.41
C GLY A 73 -3.09 -8.25 3.31
N PRO A 74 -2.66 -9.19 4.18
CA PRO A 74 -3.00 -10.62 4.06
C PRO A 74 -4.45 -10.95 4.43
N GLU A 75 -5.12 -10.12 5.23
CA GLU A 75 -6.43 -10.44 5.82
C GLU A 75 -7.63 -10.01 4.96
N THR A 76 -7.46 -9.07 4.04
CA THR A 76 -8.58 -8.47 3.29
C THR A 76 -9.09 -9.38 2.18
N GLY A 77 -8.20 -10.17 1.56
CA GLY A 77 -8.53 -10.99 0.38
C GLY A 77 -8.88 -10.18 -0.88
N GLU A 78 -8.75 -8.85 -0.79
CA GLU A 78 -8.89 -7.91 -1.89
C GLU A 78 -7.68 -7.98 -2.81
N THR A 79 -7.91 -7.99 -4.12
CA THR A 79 -6.83 -8.03 -5.12
C THR A 79 -7.07 -7.10 -6.28
N LEU A 80 -6.00 -6.50 -6.80
CA LEU A 80 -6.02 -5.60 -7.94
C LEU A 80 -4.95 -6.04 -8.96
N ALA A 81 -5.38 -6.47 -10.15
CA ALA A 81 -4.49 -6.84 -11.24
C ALA A 81 -4.30 -5.67 -12.20
N ILE A 82 -3.05 -5.27 -12.45
CA ILE A 82 -2.69 -4.14 -13.33
C ILE A 82 -1.67 -4.63 -14.37
N ARG A 83 -1.80 -4.16 -15.60
CA ARG A 83 -0.86 -4.45 -16.71
C ARG A 83 -0.02 -3.24 -17.12
N ASP A 84 -0.49 -2.04 -16.82
CA ASP A 84 0.21 -0.81 -17.16
C ASP A 84 1.54 -0.71 -16.41
N ARG A 85 2.63 -0.59 -17.17
CA ARG A 85 3.98 -0.64 -16.61
C ARG A 85 4.26 0.57 -15.71
N ASP A 86 3.85 1.76 -16.14
CA ASP A 86 4.17 3.00 -15.42
C ASP A 86 3.40 3.05 -14.09
N MET A 87 2.15 2.57 -14.07
CA MET A 87 1.36 2.36 -12.85
C MET A 87 2.02 1.34 -11.90
N ILE A 88 2.44 0.19 -12.42
CA ILE A 88 3.12 -0.85 -11.61
C ILE A 88 4.40 -0.29 -10.98
N GLU A 89 5.21 0.42 -11.77
CA GLU A 89 6.46 1.03 -11.30
C GLU A 89 6.21 2.10 -10.23
N ALA A 90 5.18 2.94 -10.42
CA ALA A 90 4.79 3.96 -9.45
C ALA A 90 4.34 3.36 -8.10
N ILE A 91 3.49 2.34 -8.13
CA ILE A 91 3.05 1.63 -6.92
C ILE A 91 4.25 1.01 -6.22
N ALA A 92 5.08 0.26 -6.95
CA ALA A 92 6.25 -0.40 -6.40
C ALA A 92 7.25 0.58 -5.75
N ALA A 93 7.44 1.76 -6.36
CA ALA A 93 8.31 2.80 -5.81
C ALA A 93 7.82 3.31 -4.45
N VAL A 94 6.52 3.60 -4.32
CA VAL A 94 5.95 4.12 -3.07
C VAL A 94 5.89 3.02 -2.00
N SER A 95 5.47 1.80 -2.33
CA SER A 95 5.41 0.69 -1.37
C SER A 95 6.79 0.40 -0.78
N ARG A 96 7.84 0.36 -1.61
CA ARG A 96 9.22 0.18 -1.14
C ARG A 96 9.71 1.33 -0.26
N ALA A 97 9.35 2.58 -0.59
CA ALA A 97 9.69 3.73 0.22
C ALA A 97 9.00 3.67 1.60
N ALA A 98 7.73 3.26 1.63
CA ALA A 98 6.97 3.08 2.86
C ALA A 98 7.53 1.97 3.75
N GLU A 99 7.92 0.83 3.18
CA GLU A 99 8.56 -0.27 3.91
C GLU A 99 9.88 0.15 4.57
N ARG A 100 10.71 0.92 3.86
CA ARG A 100 11.98 1.44 4.41
C ARG A 100 11.79 2.46 5.52
N ALA A 101 10.72 3.26 5.44
CA ALA A 101 10.40 4.27 6.44
C ALA A 101 9.81 3.67 7.73
N ARG A 102 9.36 2.41 7.71
CA ARG A 102 8.76 1.76 8.88
C ARG A 102 9.82 1.57 9.96
N PRO A 103 9.66 2.15 11.16
CA PRO A 103 10.65 1.97 12.23
C PRO A 103 10.78 0.48 12.55
N ARG A 104 12.02 -0.03 12.46
CA ARG A 104 12.35 -1.37 12.94
C ARG A 104 11.90 -1.44 14.40
N ALA A 105 11.05 -2.40 14.74
CA ALA A 105 10.57 -2.57 16.11
C ALA A 105 11.75 -2.44 17.08
N ALA A 106 11.67 -1.48 18.00
CA ALA A 106 12.69 -1.30 19.01
C ALA A 106 12.80 -2.61 19.81
N PRO A 107 14.01 -3.08 20.16
CA PRO A 107 14.15 -4.23 21.04
C PRO A 107 13.32 -4.00 22.32
N PRO A 108 12.65 -5.03 22.86
CA PRO A 108 11.85 -4.87 24.06
C PRO A 108 12.73 -4.27 25.17
N PRO A 109 12.21 -3.36 26.00
CA PRO A 109 12.97 -2.81 27.12
C PRO A 109 13.44 -3.96 28.04
N PRO A 110 14.61 -3.84 28.68
CA PRO A 110 15.09 -4.87 29.60
C PRO A 110 14.08 -5.06 30.74
N ARG A 111 13.73 -6.32 31.05
CA ARG A 111 12.86 -6.64 32.18
C ARG A 111 13.60 -6.31 33.48
N PRO A 112 13.08 -5.46 34.38
CA PRO A 112 13.68 -5.29 35.68
C PRO A 112 13.59 -6.60 36.46
N VAL A 113 14.73 -7.11 36.92
CA VAL A 113 14.77 -8.23 37.87
C VAL A 113 14.39 -7.66 39.23
N LEU A 114 13.17 -7.92 39.68
CA LEU A 114 12.74 -7.58 41.04
C LEU A 114 13.53 -8.49 41.99
N GLY A 115 14.63 -7.97 42.56
CA GLY A 115 15.39 -8.67 43.59
C GLY A 115 14.50 -8.92 44.82
N PRO A 116 14.69 -10.04 45.54
CA PRO A 116 13.89 -10.32 46.72
C PRO A 116 14.13 -9.23 47.77
N LEU A 117 13.06 -8.56 48.21
CA LEU A 117 13.08 -7.73 49.41
C LEU A 117 13.29 -8.68 50.60
N LEU A 118 14.54 -8.81 51.06
CA LEU A 118 14.82 -9.35 52.38
C LEU A 118 14.38 -8.31 53.42
N ALA A 119 13.18 -8.49 53.96
CA ALA A 119 12.77 -7.82 55.18
C ALA A 119 13.61 -8.38 56.33
N LEU A 120 14.64 -7.64 56.76
CA LEU A 120 15.34 -7.92 58.00
C LEU A 120 14.51 -7.34 59.15
N ALA A 121 13.94 -8.22 59.97
CA ALA A 121 13.38 -7.88 61.26
C ALA A 121 14.52 -7.63 62.28
N ALA A 122 14.47 -6.50 62.97
CA ALA A 122 15.04 -6.21 64.30
C ALA A 122 14.63 -4.75 64.63
N LEU A 123 14.11 -4.37 65.79
CA LEU A 123 14.20 -4.91 67.15
C LEU A 123 12.89 -4.63 67.90
#